data_AF-A0A9E1SEB2-F1
#
_entry.id   AF-A0A9E1SEB2-F1
#
_cell.length_a   1.000
_cell.length_b   1.000
_cell.length_c   1.000
_cell.angle_alpha   90.00
_cell.angle_beta   90.00
_cell.angle_gamma   90.00
#
_symmetry.space_group_name_H-M   'P 1'
#
loop_
_entity.id
_entity.type
_entity.pdbx_description
1 polymer ?
#
loop_
_entity_poly.entity_id
_entity_poly.type
_entity_poly.pdbx_seq_one_letter_code
_entity_poly.pdbx_strand_id
1 'polypeptide(L)'
;MNKYLLIVLICLFNLGLGLSQKNTWRAELALNDRLSLPFFLEELSDDHSSSYHIVNGPEKIDLTMKQKGDSLQLSFLEMDSYLMISLDSLNNFRGYWQNNIKSQRIPLHGISGRFPRFHSSSGSKPLRIAEKYSVTFSLTDDPWPAIGLFEQAGQNVSGTFLTETGDFRFLSGNVYGNEFYVSCFDGSHAFLFTAKINGEALIGRFYSGTSYQTDWEGIADKNARLRSPNKLTYIIDSTLSLNDVNVTTTCGFKKKLGGFKSPVTIIQIMGSWCPNCLDETNYYKALYEKYKSQGLKITSIAFEYGATKRIQRK
;
A
#
# COMPACT_ATOMS: atom_id res chain seq x y z
N MET A 1 52.53 10.15 62.53
CA MET A 1 52.34 10.52 61.11
C MET A 1 51.70 9.34 60.38
N ASN A 2 50.36 9.25 60.41
CA ASN A 2 49.62 8.20 59.71
C ASN A 2 49.18 8.72 58.34
N LYS A 3 49.65 8.07 57.26
CA LYS A 3 49.18 8.30 55.90
C LYS A 3 48.04 7.31 55.60
N TYR A 4 46.81 7.81 55.49
CA TYR A 4 45.71 7.07 54.89
C TYR A 4 45.73 7.29 53.39
N LEU A 5 45.84 6.21 52.61
CA LEU A 5 45.74 6.20 51.16
C LEU A 5 44.30 5.84 50.79
N LEU A 6 43.54 6.80 50.29
CA LEU A 6 42.17 6.62 49.81
C LEU A 6 42.23 6.16 48.35
N ILE A 7 41.86 4.91 48.07
CA ILE A 7 41.69 4.38 46.72
C ILE A 7 40.23 4.62 46.31
N VAL A 8 40.00 5.52 45.36
CA VAL A 8 38.69 5.71 44.72
C VAL A 8 38.59 4.73 43.55
N LEU A 9 37.76 3.70 43.70
CA LEU A 9 37.43 2.76 42.64
C LEU A 9 36.32 3.38 41.77
N ILE A 10 36.68 3.86 40.58
CA ILE A 10 35.72 4.33 39.58
C ILE A 10 35.19 3.10 38.84
N CYS A 11 33.99 2.65 39.20
CA CYS A 11 33.22 1.69 38.38
C CYS A 11 32.71 2.39 37.12
N LEU A 12 33.37 2.13 35.99
CA LEU A 12 32.83 2.45 34.67
C LEU A 12 31.68 1.47 34.37
N PHE A 13 30.44 1.90 34.63
CA PHE A 13 29.26 1.27 34.05
C PHE A 13 29.25 1.57 32.54
N ASN A 14 29.69 0.60 31.73
CA ASN A 14 29.42 0.60 30.30
C ASN A 14 27.91 0.33 30.11
N LEU A 15 27.09 1.39 30.06
CA LEU A 15 25.81 1.29 29.37
C LEU A 15 26.13 1.17 27.88
N GLY A 16 26.09 -0.06 27.35
CA GLY A 16 26.05 -0.30 25.92
C GLY A 16 24.75 0.28 25.36
N LEU A 17 24.79 1.54 24.92
CA LEU A 17 23.76 2.09 24.04
C LEU A 17 23.98 1.44 22.68
N GLY A 18 23.18 0.40 22.38
CA GLY A 18 23.15 -0.18 21.03
C GLY A 18 22.84 0.92 20.02
N LEU A 19 23.74 1.10 19.05
CA LEU A 19 23.60 2.11 18.01
C LEU A 19 22.64 1.58 16.95
N SER A 20 21.38 2.02 16.99
CA SER A 20 20.47 1.73 15.88
C SER A 20 20.84 2.59 14.68
N GLN A 21 21.13 1.95 13.56
CA GLN A 21 21.40 2.62 12.29
C GLN A 21 20.15 2.56 11.41
N LYS A 22 19.83 3.70 10.79
CA LYS A 22 18.77 3.81 9.81
C LYS A 22 19.35 4.11 8.44
N ASN A 23 19.15 3.21 7.49
CA ASN A 23 19.43 3.44 6.08
C ASN A 23 18.12 3.67 5.32
N THR A 24 18.15 4.54 4.32
CA THR A 24 16.99 4.82 3.46
C THR A 24 17.45 4.83 2.03
N TRP A 25 16.70 4.13 1.18
CA TRP A 25 16.89 4.13 -0.27
C TRP A 25 15.70 4.77 -0.95
N ARG A 26 15.98 5.66 -1.88
CA ARG A 26 15.01 6.03 -2.92
C ARG A 26 15.10 4.99 -4.02
N ALA A 27 14.08 4.14 -4.08
CA ALA A 27 13.96 3.06 -5.04
C ALA A 27 13.08 3.47 -6.22
N GLU A 28 13.33 2.90 -7.39
CA GLU A 28 12.56 3.13 -8.61
C GLU A 28 12.26 1.80 -9.30
N LEU A 29 10.97 1.54 -9.55
CA LEU A 29 10.48 0.45 -10.40
C LEU A 29 10.36 0.95 -11.84
N ALA A 30 11.02 0.28 -12.78
CA ALA A 30 10.95 0.63 -14.20
C ALA A 30 9.63 0.14 -14.82
N LEU A 31 8.61 1.00 -14.87
CA LEU A 31 7.31 0.65 -15.45
C LEU A 31 7.37 0.50 -16.98
N ASN A 32 8.27 1.25 -17.63
CA ASN A 32 8.69 1.12 -19.01
C ASN A 32 10.03 1.83 -19.22
N ASP A 33 10.51 1.92 -20.47
CA ASP A 33 11.83 2.50 -20.83
C ASP A 33 12.02 3.96 -20.41
N ARG A 34 10.95 4.71 -20.11
CA ARG A 34 10.99 6.14 -19.80
C ARG A 34 10.27 6.53 -18.51
N LEU A 35 9.63 5.58 -17.84
CA LEU A 35 8.77 5.84 -16.69
C LEU A 35 9.16 4.94 -15.53
N SER A 36 9.58 5.58 -14.44
CA SER A 36 9.86 4.93 -13.17
C SER A 36 8.79 5.29 -12.14
N LEU A 37 8.42 4.33 -11.30
CA LEU A 37 7.66 4.57 -10.08
C LEU A 37 8.62 4.64 -8.89
N PRO A 38 8.79 5.82 -8.26
CA PRO A 38 9.64 5.95 -7.09
C PRO A 38 8.92 5.55 -5.79
N PHE A 39 9.65 4.90 -4.89
CA PHE A 39 9.23 4.61 -3.52
C PHE A 39 10.42 4.63 -2.56
N PHE A 40 10.16 4.51 -1.26
CA PHE A 40 11.22 4.44 -0.26
C PHE A 40 11.27 3.06 0.38
N LEU A 41 12.48 2.54 0.53
CA LEU A 41 12.82 1.39 1.35
C LEU A 41 13.63 1.91 2.54
N GLU A 42 13.26 1.55 3.77
CA GLU A 42 14.04 1.84 4.96
C GLU A 42 14.57 0.53 5.55
N GLU A 43 15.84 0.53 5.96
CA GLU A 43 16.40 -0.49 6.86
C GLU A 43 16.60 0.16 8.22
N LEU A 44 16.14 -0.53 9.25
CA LEU A 44 16.48 -0.25 10.63
C LEU A 44 17.28 -1.44 11.14
N SER A 45 18.56 -1.21 11.42
CA SER A 45 19.44 -2.20 12.01
C SER A 45 19.81 -1.83 13.44
N ASP A 46 19.97 -2.86 14.26
CA ASP A 46 20.63 -2.79 15.56
C ASP A 46 21.76 -3.84 15.61
N ASP A 47 22.40 -3.99 16.77
CA ASP A 47 23.55 -4.89 16.95
C ASP A 47 23.22 -6.38 16.68
N HIS A 48 21.93 -6.75 16.52
CA HIS A 48 21.47 -8.13 16.46
C HIS A 48 20.55 -8.43 15.25
N SER A 49 19.91 -7.44 14.65
CA SER A 49 18.91 -7.64 13.61
C SER A 49 18.76 -6.45 12.66
N SER A 50 18.37 -6.73 11.42
CA SER A 50 17.88 -5.73 10.46
C SER A 50 16.41 -5.96 10.17
N SER A 51 15.62 -4.88 10.17
CA SER A 51 14.24 -4.87 9.69
C SER A 51 14.12 -3.95 8.48
N TYR A 52 13.28 -4.33 7.52
CA TYR A 52 13.09 -3.59 6.27
C TYR A 52 11.65 -3.17 6.11
N HIS A 53 11.43 -1.97 5.59
CA HIS A 53 10.12 -1.33 5.51
C HIS A 53 9.94 -0.61 4.18
N ILE A 54 8.82 -0.84 3.49
CA ILE A 54 8.36 0.09 2.44
C ILE A 54 7.69 1.27 3.10
N VAL A 55 7.92 2.49 2.60
CA VAL A 55 7.33 3.72 3.16
C VAL A 55 6.48 4.43 2.11
N ASN A 56 5.19 4.60 2.40
CA ASN A 56 4.19 5.27 1.57
C ASN A 56 3.53 6.41 2.37
N GLY A 57 4.26 7.52 2.53
CA GLY A 57 3.81 8.61 3.41
C GLY A 57 3.73 8.13 4.87
N PRO A 58 2.54 8.13 5.52
CA PRO A 58 2.40 7.64 6.89
C PRO A 58 2.41 6.11 7.01
N GLU A 59 2.19 5.37 5.94
CA GLU A 59 2.19 3.90 5.97
C GLU A 59 3.62 3.35 5.91
N LYS A 60 3.87 2.35 6.76
CA LYS A 60 5.05 1.49 6.72
C LYS A 60 4.59 0.04 6.56
N ILE A 61 5.20 -0.67 5.62
CA ILE A 61 4.91 -2.08 5.34
C ILE A 61 6.16 -2.89 5.66
N ASP A 62 6.06 -3.72 6.70
CA ASP A 62 7.14 -4.58 7.17
C ASP A 62 7.48 -5.66 6.13
N LEU A 63 8.77 -5.92 5.95
CA LEU A 63 9.28 -6.97 5.06
C LEU A 63 10.10 -7.99 5.84
N THR A 64 9.98 -9.25 5.45
CA THR A 64 10.85 -10.32 5.93
C THR A 64 12.08 -10.46 5.05
N MET A 65 13.26 -10.57 5.65
CA MET A 65 14.52 -10.70 4.92
C MET A 65 15.00 -12.14 4.90
N LYS A 66 15.48 -12.58 3.72
CA LYS A 66 16.20 -13.84 3.54
C LYS A 66 17.40 -13.64 2.62
N GLN A 67 18.61 -13.92 3.12
CA GLN A 67 19.82 -13.96 2.30
C GLN A 67 19.75 -15.10 1.26
N LYS A 68 20.12 -14.79 0.02
CA LYS A 68 20.24 -15.73 -1.10
C LYS A 68 21.52 -15.44 -1.89
N GLY A 69 22.63 -16.07 -1.51
CA GLY A 69 23.93 -15.79 -2.11
C GLY A 69 24.36 -14.35 -1.83
N ASP A 70 24.64 -13.59 -2.88
CA ASP A 70 24.98 -12.15 -2.85
C ASP A 70 23.76 -11.22 -2.87
N SER A 71 22.56 -11.79 -2.82
CA SER A 71 21.29 -11.07 -2.92
C SER A 71 20.45 -11.22 -1.64
N LEU A 72 19.63 -10.21 -1.37
CA LEU A 72 18.60 -10.21 -0.34
C LEU A 72 17.24 -10.39 -0.99
N GLN A 73 16.46 -11.34 -0.48
CA GLN A 73 15.03 -11.40 -0.74
C GLN A 73 14.29 -10.69 0.39
N LEU A 74 13.59 -9.61 0.06
CA LEU A 74 12.69 -8.89 0.97
C LEU A 74 11.25 -9.22 0.60
N SER A 75 10.55 -10.00 1.42
CA SER A 75 9.22 -10.53 1.10
C SER A 75 8.16 -9.80 1.90
N PHE A 76 7.05 -9.46 1.24
CA PHE A 76 5.87 -8.92 1.90
C PHE A 76 5.22 -10.01 2.75
N LEU A 77 4.71 -9.65 3.94
CA LEU A 77 4.10 -10.60 4.87
C LEU A 77 2.74 -11.08 4.36
N GLU A 78 1.90 -10.15 3.90
CA GLU A 78 0.51 -10.41 3.53
C GLU A 78 0.33 -10.61 2.02
N MET A 79 1.28 -10.17 1.20
CA MET A 79 1.20 -10.23 -0.26
C MET A 79 2.19 -11.25 -0.81
N ASP A 80 1.76 -12.08 -1.76
CA ASP A 80 2.63 -13.06 -2.44
C ASP A 80 3.52 -12.38 -3.49
N SER A 81 4.46 -11.58 -2.98
CA SER A 81 5.44 -10.82 -3.75
C SER A 81 6.70 -10.56 -2.93
N TYR A 82 7.81 -10.27 -3.62
CA TYR A 82 9.07 -9.94 -2.97
C TYR A 82 9.96 -9.05 -3.85
N LEU A 83 10.87 -8.32 -3.21
CA LEU A 83 12.01 -7.69 -3.86
C LEU A 83 13.20 -8.64 -3.80
N MET A 84 13.89 -8.85 -4.92
CA MET A 84 15.21 -9.46 -4.96
C MET A 84 16.22 -8.36 -5.27
N ILE A 85 17.11 -8.06 -4.32
CA ILE A 85 18.08 -6.96 -4.46
C ILE A 85 19.49 -7.45 -4.19
N SER A 86 20.47 -6.87 -4.88
CA SER A 86 21.88 -7.02 -4.57
C SER A 86 22.48 -5.63 -4.36
N LEU A 87 23.23 -5.46 -3.26
CA LEU A 87 23.84 -4.19 -2.89
C LEU A 87 25.24 -4.05 -3.52
N ASP A 88 25.58 -2.82 -3.93
CA ASP A 88 26.92 -2.46 -4.37
C ASP A 88 27.78 -1.92 -3.21
N SER A 89 29.05 -1.59 -3.50
CA SER A 89 30.01 -1.07 -2.52
C SER A 89 29.65 0.32 -1.96
N LEU A 90 28.74 1.04 -2.61
CA LEU A 90 28.23 2.35 -2.17
C LEU A 90 26.89 2.22 -1.43
N ASN A 91 26.49 0.99 -1.08
CA ASN A 91 25.22 0.69 -0.46
C ASN A 91 24.02 1.08 -1.34
N ASN A 92 24.16 1.20 -2.66
CA ASN A 92 23.01 1.24 -3.57
C ASN A 92 22.60 -0.19 -3.92
N PHE A 93 21.41 -0.38 -4.50
CA PHE A 93 21.01 -1.71 -4.96
C PHE A 93 20.45 -1.73 -6.38
N ARG A 94 20.55 -2.90 -6.99
CA ARG A 94 19.84 -3.27 -8.21
C ARG A 94 19.09 -4.57 -7.98
N GLY A 95 18.02 -4.78 -8.72
CA GLY A 95 17.17 -5.94 -8.48
C GLY A 95 15.91 -5.98 -9.32
N TYR A 96 14.93 -6.70 -8.81
CA TYR A 96 13.58 -6.73 -9.36
C TYR A 96 12.52 -6.95 -8.28
N TRP A 97 11.31 -6.51 -8.55
CA TRP A 97 10.10 -6.90 -7.84
C TRP A 97 9.46 -8.06 -8.58
N GLN A 98 9.14 -9.14 -7.85
CA GLN A 98 8.38 -10.27 -8.34
C GLN A 98 7.01 -10.27 -7.68
N ASN A 99 5.95 -10.18 -8.49
CA ASN A 99 4.58 -10.42 -8.07
C ASN A 99 4.14 -11.79 -8.61
N ASN A 100 3.94 -12.76 -7.73
CA ASN A 100 3.63 -14.14 -8.13
C ASN A 100 2.19 -14.27 -8.64
N ILE A 101 1.25 -13.54 -8.03
CA ILE A 101 -0.16 -13.51 -8.41
C ILE A 101 -0.35 -13.01 -9.84
N LYS A 102 0.32 -11.90 -10.19
CA LYS A 102 0.26 -11.29 -11.53
C LYS A 102 1.28 -11.89 -12.50
N SER A 103 2.13 -12.82 -12.04
CA SER A 103 3.25 -13.38 -12.80
C SER A 103 4.12 -12.28 -13.45
N GLN A 104 4.31 -11.17 -12.73
CA GLN A 104 5.00 -9.98 -13.22
C GLN A 104 6.36 -9.84 -12.55
N ARG A 105 7.37 -9.47 -13.33
CA ARG A 105 8.70 -9.11 -12.84
C ARG A 105 9.08 -7.74 -13.35
N ILE A 106 9.31 -6.79 -12.45
CA ILE A 106 9.65 -5.40 -12.79
C ILE A 106 11.07 -5.09 -12.28
N PRO A 107 12.01 -4.69 -13.15
CA PRO A 107 13.34 -4.25 -12.73
C PRO A 107 13.27 -3.05 -11.80
N LEU A 108 14.20 -2.99 -10.85
CA LEU A 108 14.34 -1.85 -9.95
C LEU A 108 15.78 -1.55 -9.60
N HIS A 109 16.00 -0.33 -9.16
CA HIS A 109 17.24 0.11 -8.53
C HIS A 109 16.92 1.03 -7.36
N GLY A 110 17.86 1.18 -6.43
CA GLY A 110 17.70 2.07 -5.29
C GLY A 110 19.01 2.75 -4.94
N ILE A 111 18.92 4.04 -4.70
CA ILE A 111 20.07 4.88 -4.34
C ILE A 111 19.95 5.22 -2.86
N SER A 112 21.02 4.98 -2.11
CA SER A 112 21.08 5.30 -0.68
C SER A 112 21.07 6.81 -0.48
N GLY A 113 20.27 7.28 0.48
CA GLY A 113 20.18 8.68 0.85
C GLY A 113 18.74 9.16 0.99
N ARG A 114 18.62 10.43 1.40
CA ARG A 114 17.34 11.08 1.65
C ARG A 114 17.09 12.17 0.62
N PHE A 115 16.29 11.84 -0.39
CA PHE A 115 15.89 12.74 -1.46
C PHE A 115 14.38 12.93 -1.47
N PRO A 116 13.84 13.94 -2.17
CA PRO A 116 12.42 13.96 -2.51
C PRO A 116 12.03 12.69 -3.29
N ARG A 117 10.76 12.27 -3.18
CA ARG A 117 10.28 11.05 -3.85
C ARG A 117 10.37 11.20 -5.36
N PHE A 118 9.96 12.35 -5.89
CA PHE A 118 10.13 12.71 -7.29
C PHE A 118 11.21 13.77 -7.42
N HIS A 119 12.01 13.70 -8.49
CA HIS A 119 12.94 14.77 -8.79
C HIS A 119 12.19 15.96 -9.38
N SER A 120 12.64 17.17 -9.04
CA SER A 120 12.10 18.36 -9.66
C SER A 120 12.64 18.52 -11.08
N SER A 121 11.75 18.74 -12.05
CA SER A 121 12.12 19.16 -13.40
C SER A 121 12.51 20.64 -13.48
N SER A 122 12.09 21.45 -12.49
CA SER A 122 12.30 22.91 -12.47
C SER A 122 12.47 23.47 -11.05
N GLY A 123 13.28 24.51 -10.87
CA GLY A 123 13.41 25.20 -9.57
C GLY A 123 12.17 26.03 -9.17
N SER A 124 11.04 25.82 -9.83
CA SER A 124 9.82 26.63 -9.67
C SER A 124 9.14 26.34 -8.33
N LYS A 125 8.61 27.40 -7.69
CA LYS A 125 7.82 27.25 -6.46
C LYS A 125 6.59 26.35 -6.73
N PRO A 126 6.25 25.43 -5.81
CA PRO A 126 5.09 24.57 -5.98
C PRO A 126 3.80 25.39 -5.99
N LEU A 127 2.95 25.16 -6.99
CA LEU A 127 1.57 25.65 -6.96
C LEU A 127 0.79 24.95 -5.84
N ARG A 128 -0.23 25.64 -5.33
CA ARG A 128 -1.13 25.07 -4.32
C ARG A 128 -2.18 24.19 -4.99
N ILE A 129 -2.44 23.04 -4.38
CA ILE A 129 -3.56 22.17 -4.74
C ILE A 129 -4.67 22.30 -3.70
N ALA A 130 -5.91 21.97 -4.09
CA ALA A 130 -7.02 21.86 -3.17
C ALA A 130 -6.89 20.59 -2.32
N GLU A 131 -7.60 20.55 -1.18
CA GLU A 131 -7.64 19.36 -0.33
C GLU A 131 -8.54 18.26 -0.90
N LYS A 132 -9.50 18.64 -1.77
CA LYS A 132 -10.54 17.75 -2.28
C LYS A 132 -10.90 18.03 -3.72
N TYR A 133 -10.98 16.96 -4.51
CA TYR A 133 -11.32 16.98 -5.93
C TYR A 133 -12.44 15.98 -6.24
N SER A 134 -13.37 16.37 -7.10
CA SER A 134 -14.25 15.43 -7.82
C SER A 134 -13.46 14.91 -9.03
N VAL A 135 -13.25 13.60 -9.10
CA VAL A 135 -12.32 12.97 -10.05
C VAL A 135 -13.09 12.03 -10.98
N THR A 136 -12.75 12.06 -12.26
CA THR A 136 -13.19 11.06 -13.24
C THR A 136 -11.97 10.42 -13.87
N PHE A 137 -11.91 9.09 -13.83
CA PHE A 137 -10.90 8.30 -14.52
C PHE A 137 -11.48 7.75 -15.82
N SER A 138 -10.60 7.38 -16.76
CA SER A 138 -11.00 6.76 -18.03
C SER A 138 -11.98 7.60 -18.82
N LEU A 139 -11.64 8.89 -18.95
CA LEU A 139 -12.47 9.96 -19.52
C LEU A 139 -13.15 9.60 -20.85
N THR A 140 -12.56 8.70 -21.63
CA THR A 140 -13.05 8.28 -22.96
C THR A 140 -13.50 6.82 -23.05
N ASP A 141 -13.21 5.97 -22.06
CA ASP A 141 -13.45 4.52 -22.13
C ASP A 141 -13.94 4.00 -20.77
N ASP A 142 -15.25 3.80 -20.64
CA ASP A 142 -15.95 3.46 -19.39
C ASP A 142 -15.57 4.38 -18.20
N PRO A 143 -15.96 5.66 -18.23
CA PRO A 143 -15.58 6.62 -17.19
C PRO A 143 -16.13 6.22 -15.83
N TRP A 144 -15.29 6.32 -14.79
CA TRP A 144 -15.69 5.99 -13.43
C TRP A 144 -15.29 7.08 -12.42
N PRO A 145 -16.15 7.34 -11.40
CA PRO A 145 -15.95 8.45 -10.47
C PRO A 145 -15.01 8.07 -9.32
N ALA A 146 -14.32 9.08 -8.82
CA ALA A 146 -13.51 9.03 -7.61
C ALA A 146 -13.52 10.38 -6.88
N ILE A 147 -12.97 10.41 -5.68
CA ILE A 147 -12.66 11.64 -4.95
C ILE A 147 -11.17 11.66 -4.66
N GLY A 148 -10.46 12.69 -5.14
CA GLY A 148 -9.09 12.94 -4.71
C GLY A 148 -9.08 13.65 -3.36
N LEU A 149 -8.36 13.11 -2.39
CA LEU A 149 -8.13 13.73 -1.08
C LEU A 149 -6.64 13.94 -0.92
N PHE A 150 -6.20 15.20 -0.76
CA PHE A 150 -4.79 15.54 -0.71
C PHE A 150 -4.46 16.49 0.43
N GLU A 151 -3.28 16.32 1.00
CA GLU A 151 -2.67 17.23 1.94
C GLU A 151 -1.34 17.71 1.36
N GLN A 152 -1.09 19.02 1.40
CA GLN A 152 0.11 19.62 0.83
C GLN A 152 0.89 20.43 1.89
N ALA A 153 2.12 19.98 2.15
CA ALA A 153 3.09 20.67 2.99
C ALA A 153 4.28 21.14 2.14
N GLY A 154 4.21 22.39 1.66
CA GLY A 154 5.21 22.93 0.72
C GLY A 154 5.19 22.15 -0.60
N GLN A 155 6.31 21.53 -0.96
CA GLN A 155 6.42 20.69 -2.16
C GLN A 155 5.98 19.24 -1.92
N ASN A 156 5.75 18.82 -0.67
CA ASN A 156 5.36 17.44 -0.38
C ASN A 156 3.84 17.31 -0.42
N VAL A 157 3.37 16.21 -0.99
CA VAL A 157 1.95 15.86 -1.04
C VAL A 157 1.76 14.43 -0.54
N SER A 158 0.70 14.23 0.23
CA SER A 158 0.14 12.93 0.55
C SER A 158 -1.34 12.91 0.24
N GLY A 159 -1.92 11.72 0.05
CA GLY A 159 -3.35 11.61 -0.21
C GLY A 159 -3.80 10.24 -0.63
N THR A 160 -4.99 10.17 -1.20
CA THR A 160 -5.56 8.98 -1.84
C THR A 160 -6.62 9.40 -2.85
N PHE A 161 -7.06 8.45 -3.67
CA PHE A 161 -8.30 8.57 -4.41
C PHE A 161 -9.32 7.60 -3.79
N LEU A 162 -10.45 8.09 -3.32
CA LEU A 162 -11.57 7.26 -2.87
C LEU A 162 -12.39 6.86 -4.09
N THR A 163 -12.73 5.59 -4.19
CA THR A 163 -13.63 5.01 -5.18
C THR A 163 -14.81 4.36 -4.48
N GLU A 164 -15.79 3.91 -5.26
CA GLU A 164 -16.96 3.22 -4.71
C GLU A 164 -16.64 1.83 -4.16
N THR A 165 -15.48 1.27 -4.54
CA THR A 165 -15.05 -0.09 -4.18
C THR A 165 -13.84 -0.12 -3.23
N GLY A 166 -13.42 1.03 -2.71
CA GLY A 166 -12.23 1.17 -1.85
C GLY A 166 -11.43 2.41 -2.20
N ASP A 167 -10.14 2.41 -1.92
CA ASP A 167 -9.27 3.54 -2.24
C ASP A 167 -7.89 3.09 -2.76
N PHE A 168 -7.08 4.06 -3.18
CA PHE A 168 -5.75 3.85 -3.77
C PHE A 168 -4.60 3.82 -2.74
N ARG A 169 -4.93 3.59 -1.47
CA ARG A 169 -4.03 3.60 -0.31
C ARG A 169 -3.23 4.89 -0.18
N PHE A 170 -2.22 4.86 0.68
CA PHE A 170 -1.42 6.02 1.05
C PHE A 170 -0.52 6.46 -0.11
N LEU A 171 -0.99 7.43 -0.89
CA LEU A 171 -0.19 8.05 -1.94
C LEU A 171 0.73 9.10 -1.33
N SER A 172 1.96 9.16 -1.83
CA SER A 172 2.96 10.13 -1.42
C SER A 172 3.71 10.65 -2.63
N GLY A 173 4.10 11.92 -2.61
CA GLY A 173 4.89 12.52 -3.67
C GLY A 173 5.10 14.01 -3.52
N ASN A 174 5.15 14.70 -4.66
CA ASN A 174 5.63 16.05 -4.73
C ASN A 174 4.84 16.92 -5.72
N VAL A 175 4.87 18.22 -5.49
CA VAL A 175 4.47 19.26 -6.46
C VAL A 175 5.67 20.14 -6.80
N TYR A 176 5.88 20.38 -8.09
CA TYR A 176 6.95 21.25 -8.61
C TYR A 176 6.39 22.16 -9.69
N GLY A 177 6.36 23.48 -9.44
CA GLY A 177 5.63 24.38 -10.33
C GLY A 177 4.17 23.92 -10.49
N ASN A 178 3.77 23.64 -11.73
CA ASN A 178 2.45 23.10 -12.06
C ASN A 178 2.42 21.57 -12.23
N GLU A 179 3.46 20.85 -11.82
CA GLU A 179 3.53 19.40 -11.93
C GLU A 179 3.19 18.75 -10.61
N PHE A 180 2.31 17.77 -10.65
CA PHE A 180 1.86 16.99 -9.51
C PHE A 180 2.22 15.52 -9.74
N TYR A 181 2.82 14.90 -8.73
CA TYR A 181 3.22 13.50 -8.76
C TYR A 181 2.90 12.83 -7.44
N VAL A 182 2.27 11.66 -7.49
CA VAL A 182 2.16 10.78 -6.32
C VAL A 182 2.29 9.33 -6.72
N SER A 183 2.86 8.50 -5.85
CA SER A 183 2.95 7.06 -6.04
C SER A 183 2.65 6.29 -4.75
N CYS A 184 2.32 5.01 -4.93
CA CYS A 184 2.23 4.01 -3.87
C CYS A 184 2.81 2.70 -4.39
N PHE A 185 3.61 2.04 -3.56
CA PHE A 185 4.09 0.67 -3.80
C PHE A 185 3.84 -0.15 -2.55
N ASP A 186 2.99 -1.17 -2.61
CA ASP A 186 2.54 -1.93 -1.43
C ASP A 186 2.77 -3.45 -1.56
N GLY A 187 3.47 -3.89 -2.61
CA GLY A 187 3.69 -5.31 -2.92
C GLY A 187 2.54 -6.00 -3.67
N SER A 188 1.33 -5.43 -3.68
CA SER A 188 0.25 -5.84 -4.59
C SER A 188 0.14 -4.90 -5.79
N HIS A 189 0.37 -3.62 -5.56
CA HIS A 189 0.19 -2.50 -6.46
C HIS A 189 1.48 -1.71 -6.65
N ALA A 190 1.60 -1.18 -7.86
CA ALA A 190 2.60 -0.21 -8.27
C ALA A 190 1.82 0.94 -8.93
N PHE A 191 1.32 1.86 -8.11
CA PHE A 191 0.49 2.98 -8.56
C PHE A 191 1.34 4.24 -8.75
N LEU A 192 1.21 4.87 -9.92
CA LEU A 192 1.83 6.15 -10.23
C LEU A 192 0.79 7.07 -10.86
N PHE A 193 0.65 8.26 -10.29
CA PHE A 193 -0.18 9.33 -10.81
C PHE A 193 0.69 10.52 -11.15
N THR A 194 0.51 11.03 -12.36
CA THR A 194 1.11 12.29 -12.81
C THR A 194 -0.03 13.22 -13.20
N ALA A 195 0.11 14.52 -12.94
CA ALA A 195 -0.85 15.52 -13.41
C ALA A 195 -0.20 16.89 -13.62
N LYS A 196 -0.85 17.71 -14.45
CA LYS A 196 -0.61 19.15 -14.53
C LYS A 196 -1.71 19.88 -13.78
N ILE A 197 -1.32 20.88 -13.01
CA ILE A 197 -2.18 21.83 -12.33
C ILE A 197 -2.58 22.90 -13.34
N ASN A 198 -3.87 23.05 -13.60
CA ASN A 198 -4.44 24.05 -14.49
C ASN A 198 -5.63 24.74 -13.82
N GLY A 199 -5.37 25.86 -13.14
CA GLY A 199 -6.38 26.52 -12.31
C GLY A 199 -6.87 25.58 -11.20
N GLU A 200 -8.16 25.26 -11.22
CA GLU A 200 -8.80 24.33 -10.27
C GLU A 200 -8.72 22.86 -10.70
N ALA A 201 -8.17 22.57 -11.88
CA ALA A 201 -8.08 21.23 -12.43
C ALA A 201 -6.72 20.56 -12.18
N LEU A 202 -6.76 19.26 -11.93
CA LEU A 202 -5.64 18.33 -12.08
C LEU A 202 -5.93 17.45 -13.30
N ILE A 203 -5.11 17.55 -14.33
CA ILE A 203 -5.29 16.76 -15.57
C ILE A 203 -4.08 15.85 -15.70
N GLY A 204 -4.31 14.54 -15.73
CA GLY A 204 -3.25 13.60 -15.47
C GLY A 204 -3.42 12.22 -16.07
N ARG A 205 -2.44 11.38 -15.78
CA ARG A 205 -2.42 9.97 -16.14
C ARG A 205 -2.17 9.13 -14.90
N PHE A 206 -2.86 8.02 -14.82
CA PHE A 206 -2.71 6.98 -13.82
C PHE A 206 -2.08 5.76 -14.48
N TYR A 207 -1.11 5.15 -13.80
CA TYR A 207 -0.44 3.91 -14.18
C TYR A 207 -0.55 2.89 -13.04
N SER A 208 -0.91 1.66 -13.39
CA SER A 208 -0.93 0.51 -12.49
C SER A 208 -0.01 -0.58 -13.04
N GLY A 209 1.20 -0.64 -12.47
CA GLY A 209 2.27 -1.50 -12.97
C GLY A 209 2.63 -1.19 -14.43
N THR A 210 3.05 -2.23 -15.16
CA THR A 210 3.44 -2.10 -16.58
C THR A 210 2.28 -2.32 -17.57
N SER A 211 1.08 -2.64 -17.09
CA SER A 211 0.00 -3.19 -17.93
C SER A 211 -1.21 -2.29 -18.10
N TYR A 212 -1.51 -1.43 -17.13
CA TYR A 212 -2.69 -0.56 -17.17
C TYR A 212 -2.30 0.90 -17.03
N GLN A 213 -2.92 1.74 -17.86
CA GLN A 213 -2.87 3.18 -17.76
C GLN A 213 -4.20 3.79 -18.19
N THR A 214 -4.54 4.94 -17.63
CA THR A 214 -5.71 5.71 -18.07
C THR A 214 -5.51 7.20 -17.77
N ASP A 215 -6.17 8.05 -18.55
CA ASP A 215 -6.23 9.48 -18.29
C ASP A 215 -7.29 9.78 -17.21
N TRP A 216 -7.05 10.83 -16.43
CA TRP A 216 -7.97 11.27 -15.39
C TRP A 216 -7.99 12.80 -15.25
N GLU A 217 -9.13 13.31 -14.80
CA GLU A 217 -9.31 14.71 -14.49
C GLU A 217 -9.93 14.85 -13.10
N GLY A 218 -9.37 15.76 -12.30
CA GLY A 218 -9.92 16.16 -11.01
C GLY A 218 -10.22 17.65 -10.98
N ILE A 219 -11.44 18.02 -10.63
CA ILE A 219 -11.84 19.43 -10.43
C ILE A 219 -12.03 19.69 -8.94
N ALA A 220 -11.42 20.77 -8.42
CA ALA A 220 -11.50 21.11 -7.01
C ALA A 220 -12.96 21.25 -6.54
N ASP A 221 -13.35 20.45 -5.55
CA ASP A 221 -14.73 20.45 -5.04
C ASP A 221 -14.78 19.94 -3.59
N LYS A 222 -15.04 20.85 -2.65
CA LYS A 222 -15.19 20.54 -1.21
C LYS A 222 -16.43 19.67 -0.92
N ASN A 223 -17.42 19.73 -1.80
CA ASN A 223 -18.68 19.02 -1.68
C ASN A 223 -18.71 17.70 -2.46
N ALA A 224 -17.63 17.31 -3.15
CA ALA A 224 -17.56 16.05 -3.86
C ALA A 224 -17.96 14.87 -2.96
N ARG A 225 -18.85 14.00 -3.46
CA ARG A 225 -19.35 12.79 -2.78
C ARG A 225 -19.46 11.65 -3.79
N LEU A 226 -19.15 10.44 -3.34
CA LEU A 226 -19.44 9.21 -4.07
C LEU A 226 -20.89 8.81 -3.84
N ARG A 227 -21.38 7.84 -4.63
CA ARG A 227 -22.67 7.21 -4.36
C ARG A 227 -22.67 6.58 -2.96
N SER A 228 -23.85 6.53 -2.35
CA SER A 228 -24.01 5.87 -1.05
C SER A 228 -23.63 4.39 -1.18
N PRO A 229 -22.78 3.85 -0.28
CA PRO A 229 -22.40 2.44 -0.33
C PRO A 229 -23.62 1.50 -0.22
N ASN A 230 -24.67 1.92 0.50
CA ASN A 230 -25.93 1.18 0.64
C ASN A 230 -26.80 1.15 -0.62
N LYS A 231 -26.38 1.84 -1.69
CA LYS A 231 -27.07 1.88 -2.98
C LYS A 231 -26.26 1.24 -4.12
N LEU A 232 -25.02 0.79 -3.83
CA LEU A 232 -24.15 0.18 -4.84
C LEU A 232 -24.58 -1.25 -5.17
N THR A 233 -24.96 -2.00 -4.14
CA THR A 233 -25.42 -3.38 -4.26
C THR A 233 -26.85 -3.50 -3.77
N TYR A 234 -27.65 -4.25 -4.52
CA TYR A 234 -29.05 -4.49 -4.21
C TYR A 234 -29.45 -5.90 -4.65
N ILE A 235 -30.50 -6.43 -4.01
CA ILE A 235 -31.03 -7.74 -4.33
C ILE A 235 -31.73 -7.65 -5.69
N ILE A 236 -31.26 -8.43 -6.66
CA ILE A 236 -31.86 -8.54 -7.99
C ILE A 236 -32.96 -9.61 -8.05
N ASP A 237 -32.85 -10.61 -7.18
CA ASP A 237 -33.79 -11.72 -7.07
C ASP A 237 -33.91 -12.10 -5.58
N SER A 238 -35.05 -11.78 -4.99
CA SER A 238 -35.33 -12.04 -3.57
C SER A 238 -35.63 -13.51 -3.27
N THR A 239 -35.73 -14.37 -4.30
CA THR A 239 -35.92 -15.80 -4.12
C THR A 239 -34.60 -16.53 -3.84
N LEU A 240 -33.45 -15.93 -4.19
CA LEU A 240 -32.14 -16.49 -3.91
C LEU A 240 -31.85 -16.52 -2.41
N SER A 241 -31.67 -17.73 -1.87
CA SER A 241 -31.27 -17.93 -0.47
C SER A 241 -29.78 -18.21 -0.36
N LEU A 242 -29.12 -17.61 0.64
CA LEU A 242 -27.76 -17.98 1.01
C LEU A 242 -27.66 -19.43 1.51
N ASN A 243 -28.79 -20.06 1.88
CA ASN A 243 -28.84 -21.49 2.19
C ASN A 243 -28.56 -22.37 0.96
N ASP A 244 -28.77 -21.85 -0.24
CA ASP A 244 -28.56 -22.59 -1.48
C ASP A 244 -27.12 -22.46 -2.00
N VAL A 245 -26.40 -21.42 -1.56
CA VAL A 245 -25.01 -21.15 -1.94
C VAL A 245 -24.06 -22.17 -1.31
N ASN A 246 -23.29 -22.87 -2.14
CA ASN A 246 -22.22 -23.76 -1.70
C ASN A 246 -20.90 -22.98 -1.65
N VAL A 247 -20.13 -23.18 -0.58
CA VAL A 247 -18.78 -22.65 -0.40
C VAL A 247 -17.82 -23.78 -0.04
N THR A 248 -16.54 -23.57 -0.31
CA THR A 248 -15.45 -24.48 0.05
C THR A 248 -14.71 -23.91 1.25
N THR A 249 -14.54 -24.69 2.32
CA THR A 249 -13.69 -24.26 3.44
C THR A 249 -12.21 -24.32 3.04
N THR A 250 -11.35 -23.66 3.81
CA THR A 250 -9.89 -23.70 3.59
C THR A 250 -9.29 -25.10 3.65
N CYS A 251 -9.95 -26.05 4.32
CA CYS A 251 -9.57 -27.47 4.36
C CYS A 251 -10.18 -28.30 3.21
N GLY A 252 -10.86 -27.67 2.24
CA GLY A 252 -11.43 -28.33 1.06
C GLY A 252 -12.83 -28.93 1.24
N PHE A 253 -13.47 -28.74 2.39
CA PHE A 253 -14.82 -29.28 2.63
C PHE A 253 -15.90 -28.37 2.05
N LYS A 254 -16.89 -28.97 1.36
CA LYS A 254 -18.05 -28.23 0.88
C LYS A 254 -19.05 -28.00 2.00
N LYS A 255 -19.60 -26.78 2.07
CA LYS A 255 -20.64 -26.41 3.04
C LYS A 255 -21.64 -25.45 2.40
N LYS A 256 -22.86 -25.40 2.93
CA LYS A 256 -23.78 -24.28 2.67
C LYS A 256 -23.30 -23.01 3.38
N LEU A 257 -23.39 -21.88 2.71
CA LEU A 257 -23.05 -20.58 3.28
C LEU A 257 -24.03 -20.16 4.38
N GLY A 258 -25.33 -20.39 4.15
CA GLY A 258 -26.40 -20.00 5.07
C GLY A 258 -26.52 -20.83 6.36
N GLY A 259 -27.73 -20.84 6.92
CA GLY A 259 -28.03 -21.48 8.20
C GLY A 259 -27.57 -20.67 9.42
N PHE A 260 -27.54 -19.34 9.28
CA PHE A 260 -27.10 -18.44 10.33
C PHE A 260 -28.06 -18.48 11.53
N LYS A 261 -27.51 -18.80 12.71
CA LYS A 261 -28.24 -18.78 14.00
C LYS A 261 -27.95 -17.53 14.82
N SER A 262 -26.99 -16.72 14.36
CA SER A 262 -26.57 -15.49 15.03
C SER A 262 -27.59 -14.38 14.79
N PRO A 263 -27.87 -13.52 15.79
CA PRO A 263 -28.73 -12.35 15.61
C PRO A 263 -28.25 -11.42 14.48
N VAL A 264 -26.92 -11.29 14.34
CA VAL A 264 -26.28 -10.53 13.27
C VAL A 264 -25.14 -11.36 12.69
N THR A 265 -25.15 -11.50 11.36
CA THR A 265 -24.04 -12.09 10.60
C THR A 265 -23.53 -11.10 9.57
N ILE A 266 -22.22 -10.86 9.58
CA ILE A 266 -21.52 -10.14 8.52
C ILE A 266 -20.86 -11.17 7.61
N ILE A 267 -21.13 -11.10 6.32
CA ILE A 267 -20.45 -11.89 5.30
C ILE A 267 -19.47 -10.97 4.60
N GLN A 268 -18.18 -11.22 4.79
CA GLN A 268 -17.13 -10.47 4.13
C GLN A 268 -16.79 -11.13 2.80
N ILE A 269 -16.77 -10.36 1.72
CA ILE A 269 -16.27 -10.82 0.42
C ILE A 269 -14.87 -10.24 0.27
N MET A 270 -13.85 -11.10 0.17
CA MET A 270 -12.45 -10.69 0.17
C MET A 270 -11.61 -11.49 -0.82
N GLY A 271 -10.33 -11.15 -0.95
CA GLY A 271 -9.30 -11.99 -1.54
C GLY A 271 -7.96 -11.70 -0.86
N SER A 272 -7.10 -12.71 -0.73
CA SER A 272 -5.78 -12.56 -0.07
C SER A 272 -4.88 -11.53 -0.77
N TRP A 273 -5.14 -11.31 -2.05
CA TRP A 273 -4.45 -10.38 -2.93
C TRP A 273 -4.92 -8.92 -2.79
N CYS A 274 -5.92 -8.64 -1.97
CA CYS A 274 -6.60 -7.35 -1.86
C CYS A 274 -6.19 -6.61 -0.56
N PRO A 275 -5.32 -5.57 -0.64
CA PRO A 275 -4.93 -4.77 0.52
C PRO A 275 -6.09 -4.07 1.23
N ASN A 276 -7.07 -3.54 0.50
CA ASN A 276 -8.25 -2.91 1.14
C ASN A 276 -9.06 -3.92 1.95
N CYS A 277 -9.07 -5.19 1.53
CA CYS A 277 -9.72 -6.27 2.24
C CYS A 277 -8.94 -6.65 3.52
N LEU A 278 -7.61 -6.47 3.54
CA LEU A 278 -6.80 -6.61 4.75
C LEU A 278 -7.16 -5.53 5.79
N ASP A 279 -7.30 -4.28 5.36
CA ASP A 279 -7.72 -3.18 6.25
C ASP A 279 -9.13 -3.42 6.80
N GLU A 280 -10.07 -3.84 5.94
CA GLU A 280 -11.42 -4.24 6.35
C GLU A 280 -11.37 -5.39 7.36
N THR A 281 -10.53 -6.40 7.14
CA THR A 281 -10.37 -7.53 8.05
C THR A 281 -9.84 -7.09 9.42
N ASN A 282 -8.88 -6.17 9.44
CA ASN A 282 -8.36 -5.59 10.69
C ASN A 282 -9.44 -4.82 11.45
N TYR A 283 -10.28 -4.07 10.74
CA TYR A 283 -11.45 -3.43 11.32
C TYR A 283 -12.48 -4.44 11.86
N TYR A 284 -12.79 -5.49 11.11
CA TYR A 284 -13.71 -6.54 11.52
C TYR A 284 -13.21 -7.36 12.71
N LYS A 285 -11.90 -7.55 12.86
CA LYS A 285 -11.33 -8.14 14.09
C LYS A 285 -11.67 -7.29 15.31
N ALA A 286 -11.48 -5.97 15.24
CA ALA A 286 -11.84 -5.06 16.33
C ALA A 286 -13.36 -5.08 16.61
N LEU A 287 -14.18 -5.12 15.55
CA LEU A 287 -15.63 -5.21 15.66
C LEU A 287 -16.08 -6.53 16.33
N TYR A 288 -15.49 -7.64 15.91
CA TYR A 288 -15.78 -8.97 16.46
C TYR A 288 -15.42 -9.04 17.94
N GLU A 289 -14.23 -8.57 18.34
CA GLU A 289 -13.84 -8.54 19.74
C GLU A 289 -14.82 -7.77 20.61
N LYS A 290 -15.38 -6.68 20.09
CA LYS A 290 -16.37 -5.85 20.79
C LYS A 290 -17.76 -6.50 20.91
N TYR A 291 -18.22 -7.23 19.90
CA TYR A 291 -19.62 -7.66 19.80
C TYR A 291 -19.85 -9.19 19.77
N LYS A 292 -18.80 -10.02 19.79
CA LYS A 292 -18.94 -11.49 19.78
C LYS A 292 -19.76 -12.02 20.95
N SER A 293 -19.66 -11.41 22.14
CA SER A 293 -20.46 -11.76 23.32
C SER A 293 -21.96 -11.47 23.15
N GLN A 294 -22.33 -10.57 22.23
CA GLN A 294 -23.70 -10.24 21.86
C GLN A 294 -24.19 -11.07 20.66
N GLY A 295 -23.40 -12.06 20.23
CA GLY A 295 -23.76 -12.99 19.16
C GLY A 295 -23.38 -12.55 17.76
N LEU A 296 -22.58 -11.49 17.58
CA LEU A 296 -22.04 -11.13 16.26
C LEU A 296 -21.22 -12.30 15.70
N LYS A 297 -21.50 -12.65 14.46
CA LYS A 297 -20.67 -13.58 13.68
C LYS A 297 -20.18 -12.92 12.42
N ILE A 298 -18.92 -13.14 12.09
CA ILE A 298 -18.30 -12.70 10.84
C ILE A 298 -17.85 -13.95 10.09
N THR A 299 -18.15 -14.04 8.80
CA THR A 299 -17.73 -15.14 7.92
C THR A 299 -17.16 -14.57 6.64
N SER A 300 -15.88 -14.82 6.38
CA SER A 300 -15.21 -14.34 5.18
C SER A 300 -15.27 -15.39 4.07
N ILE A 301 -15.61 -14.94 2.87
CA ILE A 301 -15.60 -15.71 1.63
C ILE A 301 -14.51 -15.12 0.75
N ALA A 302 -13.47 -15.92 0.52
CA ALA A 302 -12.33 -15.52 -0.27
C ALA A 302 -12.51 -15.89 -1.75
N PHE A 303 -12.34 -14.92 -2.63
CA PHE A 303 -12.25 -15.06 -4.08
C PHE A 303 -10.78 -14.91 -4.47
N GLU A 304 -10.09 -16.04 -4.57
CA GLU A 304 -8.66 -16.06 -4.86
C GLU A 304 -8.36 -16.09 -6.35
N TYR A 305 -7.21 -15.52 -6.74
CA TYR A 305 -6.69 -15.74 -8.08
C TYR A 305 -6.31 -17.22 -8.23
N GLY A 306 -6.91 -17.85 -9.24
CA GLY A 306 -6.55 -19.19 -9.70
C GLY A 306 -5.91 -19.14 -11.08
N ALA A 307 -5.11 -20.16 -11.40
CA ALA A 307 -4.48 -20.31 -12.73
C ALA A 307 -5.48 -20.35 -13.89
N THR A 308 -6.77 -20.56 -13.61
CA THR A 308 -7.87 -20.48 -14.60
C THR A 308 -9.12 -19.85 -13.96
N LYS A 309 -10.02 -19.29 -14.78
CA LYS A 309 -11.36 -18.82 -14.36
C LYS A 309 -12.17 -19.91 -13.64
N ARG A 310 -11.91 -21.20 -13.91
CA ARG A 310 -12.56 -22.34 -13.25
C ARG A 310 -12.04 -22.59 -11.84
N ILE A 311 -10.77 -22.26 -11.57
CA ILE A 311 -10.15 -22.35 -10.24
C ILE A 311 -10.54 -21.13 -9.40
N GLN A 312 -10.66 -19.95 -10.00
CA GLN A 312 -11.12 -18.71 -9.34
C GLN A 312 -12.55 -18.78 -8.76
N ARG A 313 -13.38 -19.70 -9.28
CA ARG A 313 -14.79 -19.86 -8.89
C ARG A 313 -15.04 -20.99 -7.88
N LYS A 314 -13.99 -21.72 -7.46
CA LYS A 314 -14.09 -22.89 -6.57
C LYS A 314 -13.64 -22.54 -5.16
#